data_AF-A0A397TYY7-F1
#
_entry.id   AF-A0A397TYY7-F1
#
_cell.length_a   1.000
_cell.length_b   1.000
_cell.length_c   1.000
_cell.angle_alpha   90.00
_cell.angle_beta   90.00
_cell.angle_gamma   90.00
#
_symmetry.space_group_name_H-M   'P 1'
#
loop_
_entity.id
_entity.type
_entity.pdbx_description
1 polymer ?
#
loop_
_entity_poly.entity_id
_entity_poly.type
_entity_poly.pdbx_seq_one_letter_code
_entity_poly.pdbx_strand_id
1 'polypeptide(L)'
;MDDKDLEKLGITDHLTRSILGSHFWVIQVDYAMKSGLPIPRKNFLRDWKQLYGKETLENFPAYLDLIRMKKVAPLFKNKKFKDILEMDSQDLKHLGVELARDRLKLIKNFWRIKRRIFFEDIFKRIESQDSNKSN
;
A
#
# COMPACT_ATOMS: atom_id res chain seq x y z
N MET A 1 -16.02 8.48 3.07
CA MET A 1 -16.27 9.64 2.21
C MET A 1 -16.02 9.21 0.78
N ASP A 2 -17.09 8.94 0.05
CA ASP A 2 -17.05 8.53 -1.35
C ASP A 2 -17.21 9.72 -2.31
N ASP A 3 -17.29 9.45 -3.62
CA ASP A 3 -17.44 10.50 -4.64
C ASP A 3 -18.72 11.33 -4.45
N LYS A 4 -19.83 10.69 -4.05
CA LYS A 4 -21.11 11.37 -3.82
C LYS A 4 -21.05 12.26 -2.58
N ASP A 5 -20.35 11.82 -1.54
CA ASP A 5 -20.12 12.66 -0.36
C ASP A 5 -19.34 13.93 -0.73
N LEU A 6 -18.30 13.82 -1.57
CA LEU A 6 -17.49 14.96 -2.02
C LEU A 6 -18.27 15.92 -2.93
N GLU A 7 -19.13 15.39 -3.79
CA GLU A 7 -20.04 16.18 -4.62
C GLU A 7 -21.04 16.98 -3.77
N LYS A 8 -21.63 16.36 -2.74
CA LYS A 8 -22.51 17.04 -1.77
C LYS A 8 -21.82 18.16 -0.99
N LEU A 9 -20.50 18.09 -0.84
CA LEU A 9 -19.68 19.16 -0.25
C LEU A 9 -19.32 20.28 -1.24
N GLY A 10 -19.84 20.24 -2.46
CA GLY A 10 -19.64 21.28 -3.48
C GLY A 10 -18.37 21.11 -4.31
N ILE A 11 -17.66 19.99 -4.20
CA ILE A 11 -16.48 19.71 -5.01
C ILE A 11 -16.95 19.14 -6.35
N THR A 12 -17.17 20.00 -7.34
CA THR A 12 -17.78 19.62 -8.62
C THR A 12 -16.78 19.07 -9.65
N ASP A 13 -15.48 19.35 -9.50
CA ASP A 13 -14.44 18.79 -10.37
C ASP A 13 -14.21 17.30 -10.11
N HIS A 14 -14.47 16.48 -11.12
CA HIS A 14 -14.35 15.03 -11.05
C HIS A 14 -12.92 14.56 -10.74
N LEU A 15 -11.90 15.23 -11.30
CA LEU A 15 -10.50 14.85 -11.06
C LEU A 15 -10.15 15.07 -9.59
N THR A 16 -10.49 16.23 -9.04
CA THR A 16 -10.30 16.58 -7.63
C THR A 16 -11.03 15.59 -6.72
N ARG A 17 -12.30 15.27 -7.00
CA ARG A 17 -13.02 14.26 -6.22
C ARG A 17 -12.36 12.90 -6.26
N SER A 18 -11.93 12.43 -7.44
CA SER A 18 -11.24 11.14 -7.59
C SER A 18 -9.94 11.08 -6.78
N ILE A 19 -9.16 12.17 -6.81
CA ILE A 19 -7.93 12.31 -6.02
C ILE A 19 -8.25 12.28 -4.53
N LEU A 20 -9.20 13.10 -4.06
CA LEU A 20 -9.57 13.19 -2.66
C LEU A 20 -10.19 11.91 -2.13
N GLY A 21 -11.13 11.31 -2.86
CA GLY A 21 -11.75 10.03 -2.50
C GLY A 21 -10.71 8.90 -2.39
N SER A 22 -9.68 8.93 -3.23
CA SER A 22 -8.56 8.00 -3.10
C SER A 22 -7.69 8.26 -1.85
N HIS A 23 -7.44 9.52 -1.49
CA HIS A 23 -6.74 9.86 -0.24
C HIS A 23 -7.55 9.48 1.00
N PHE A 24 -8.83 9.83 1.05
CA PHE A 24 -9.71 9.47 2.16
C PHE A 24 -9.82 7.96 2.33
N TRP A 25 -9.98 7.22 1.23
CA TRP A 25 -9.99 5.76 1.30
C TRP A 25 -8.68 5.20 1.86
N VAL A 26 -7.53 5.73 1.45
CA VAL A 26 -6.24 5.34 2.01
C VAL A 26 -6.18 5.56 3.52
N ILE A 27 -6.64 6.72 3.99
CA ILE A 27 -6.68 7.05 5.42
C ILE A 27 -7.60 6.07 6.18
N GLN A 28 -8.77 5.76 5.62
CA GLN A 28 -9.71 4.82 6.23
C GLN A 28 -9.15 3.39 6.29
N VAL A 29 -8.44 2.94 5.25
CA VAL A 29 -7.75 1.65 5.24
C VAL A 29 -6.66 1.61 6.31
N ASP A 30 -5.81 2.64 6.37
CA ASP A 30 -4.71 2.69 7.34
C ASP A 30 -5.26 2.73 8.78
N TYR A 31 -6.38 3.42 9.02
CA TYR A 31 -7.11 3.39 10.29
C TYR A 31 -7.66 1.99 10.60
N ALA A 32 -8.36 1.37 9.65
CA ALA A 32 -8.95 0.05 9.84
C ALA A 32 -7.89 -1.02 10.16
N MET A 33 -6.75 -0.99 9.47
CA MET A 33 -5.62 -1.88 9.73
C MET A 33 -5.05 -1.69 11.14
N LYS A 34 -4.89 -0.45 11.60
CA LYS A 34 -4.36 -0.15 12.95
C LYS A 34 -5.33 -0.53 14.05
N SER A 35 -6.63 -0.39 13.80
CA SER A 35 -7.69 -0.65 14.79
C SER A 35 -8.26 -2.06 14.74
N GLY A 36 -7.79 -2.92 13.83
CA GLY A 36 -8.34 -4.27 13.63
C GLY A 36 -9.78 -4.28 13.11
N LEU A 37 -10.22 -3.20 12.45
CA LEU A 37 -11.57 -3.05 11.91
C LEU A 37 -11.66 -3.62 10.48
N PRO A 38 -12.88 -3.97 10.02
CA PRO A 38 -13.09 -4.35 8.63
C PRO A 38 -12.73 -3.19 7.68
N ILE A 39 -12.01 -3.50 6.60
CA ILE A 39 -11.68 -2.49 5.60
C ILE A 39 -12.93 -2.04 4.84
N PRO A 40 -13.12 -0.72 4.62
CA PRO A 40 -14.20 -0.22 3.77
C PRO A 40 -14.04 -0.71 2.33
N ARG A 41 -15.12 -1.30 1.78
CA ARG A 41 -15.18 -1.71 0.37
C ARG A 41 -15.07 -0.47 -0.53
N LYS A 42 -14.13 -0.49 -1.48
CA LYS A 42 -14.04 0.53 -2.53
C LYS A 42 -14.66 -0.01 -3.81
N ASN A 43 -15.67 0.68 -4.33
CA ASN A 43 -16.30 0.31 -5.60
C ASN A 43 -15.39 0.54 -6.83
N PHE A 44 -14.19 1.13 -6.66
CA PHE A 44 -13.24 1.46 -7.73
C PHE A 44 -11.98 0.55 -7.79
N LEU A 45 -11.92 -0.56 -7.04
CA LEU A 45 -10.75 -1.45 -6.97
C LEU A 45 -10.59 -2.41 -8.18
N ARG A 46 -10.86 -1.96 -9.41
CA ARG A 46 -10.64 -2.82 -10.60
C ARG A 46 -9.19 -2.86 -11.10
N ASP A 47 -8.35 -1.84 -10.85
CA ASP A 47 -7.04 -1.75 -11.55
C ASP A 47 -5.78 -1.95 -10.69
N TRP A 48 -5.91 -2.15 -9.39
CA TRP A 48 -4.75 -2.33 -8.50
C TRP A 48 -3.99 -3.67 -8.69
N LYS A 49 -4.59 -4.64 -9.39
CA LYS A 49 -4.00 -5.96 -9.67
C LYS A 49 -2.78 -5.91 -10.61
N GLN A 50 -2.63 -4.86 -11.42
CA GLN A 50 -1.67 -4.85 -12.54
C GLN A 50 -0.24 -4.42 -12.19
N LEU A 51 0.02 -3.77 -11.05
CA LEU A 51 1.28 -3.02 -10.92
C LEU A 51 2.48 -3.76 -10.33
N TYR A 52 2.31 -4.90 -9.63
CA TYR A 52 3.46 -5.62 -9.06
C TYR A 52 3.17 -7.14 -9.03
N GLY A 53 4.08 -8.00 -9.47
CA GLY A 53 3.94 -9.45 -9.26
C GLY A 53 4.29 -9.83 -7.82
N LYS A 54 3.79 -10.96 -7.31
CA LYS A 54 4.24 -11.51 -6.02
C LYS A 54 5.77 -11.68 -6.00
N GLU A 55 6.33 -12.15 -7.11
CA GLU A 55 7.77 -12.35 -7.33
C GLU A 55 8.57 -11.04 -7.20
N THR A 56 7.97 -9.90 -7.59
CA THR A 56 8.61 -8.58 -7.47
C THR A 56 8.74 -8.13 -6.01
N LEU A 57 7.85 -8.57 -5.13
CA LEU A 57 7.89 -8.21 -3.71
C LEU A 57 8.96 -9.01 -2.96
N GLU A 58 9.24 -10.25 -3.35
CA GLU A 58 10.27 -11.08 -2.73
C GLU A 58 11.69 -10.65 -3.14
N ASN A 59 11.85 -10.06 -4.34
CA ASN A 59 13.11 -9.45 -4.78
C ASN A 59 13.12 -7.93 -4.55
N PHE A 60 13.31 -7.52 -3.30
CA PHE A 60 13.28 -6.10 -2.92
C PHE A 60 14.27 -5.19 -3.70
N PRO A 61 15.52 -5.61 -4.00
CA PRO A 61 16.41 -4.84 -4.87
C PRO A 61 15.83 -4.57 -6.27
N ALA A 62 15.15 -5.56 -6.88
CA ALA A 62 14.48 -5.36 -8.17
C ALA A 62 13.29 -4.40 -8.05
N TYR A 63 12.52 -4.48 -6.96
CA TYR A 63 11.44 -3.53 -6.67
C TYR A 63 11.95 -2.09 -6.60
N LEU A 64 13.11 -1.86 -5.99
CA LEU A 64 13.72 -0.53 -5.89
C LEU A 64 14.07 0.06 -7.27
N ASP A 65 14.42 -0.77 -8.25
CA ASP A 65 14.68 -0.31 -9.62
C ASP A 65 13.40 0.26 -10.26
N LEU A 66 12.27 -0.43 -10.10
CA LEU A 66 10.96 -0.02 -10.63
C LEU A 66 10.51 1.34 -10.08
N ILE A 67 10.78 1.63 -8.81
CA ILE A 67 10.42 2.92 -8.20
C ILE A 67 11.51 3.99 -8.38
N ARG A 68 12.52 3.74 -9.23
CA ARG A 68 13.67 4.63 -9.49
C ARG A 68 14.44 4.96 -8.22
N MET A 69 14.70 3.94 -7.40
CA MET A 69 15.44 4.00 -6.14
C MET A 69 16.58 2.97 -6.06
N LYS A 70 17.05 2.48 -7.22
CA LYS A 70 18.15 1.51 -7.33
C LYS A 70 19.40 1.90 -6.51
N LYS A 71 19.70 3.19 -6.41
CA LYS A 71 20.86 3.72 -5.66
C LYS A 71 20.90 3.32 -4.18
N VAL A 72 19.75 3.09 -3.53
CA VAL A 72 19.70 2.66 -2.13
C VAL A 72 19.62 1.14 -1.96
N ALA A 73 19.48 0.39 -3.06
CA ALA A 73 19.33 -1.06 -3.01
C ALA A 73 20.46 -1.81 -2.26
N PRO A 74 21.74 -1.42 -2.39
CA PRO A 74 22.82 -2.08 -1.65
C PRO A 74 22.63 -2.07 -0.13
N LEU A 75 21.97 -1.03 0.41
CA LEU A 75 21.73 -0.88 1.85
C LEU A 75 20.79 -1.96 2.41
N PHE A 76 20.01 -2.64 1.56
CA PHE A 76 19.02 -3.63 1.95
C PHE A 76 19.43 -5.08 1.66
N LYS A 77 20.63 -5.31 1.09
CA LYS A 77 21.06 -6.63 0.59
C LYS A 77 20.97 -7.76 1.61
N ASN A 78 21.21 -7.47 2.89
CA ASN A 78 21.24 -8.47 3.97
C ASN A 78 20.02 -8.38 4.89
N LYS A 79 18.94 -7.70 4.47
CA LYS A 79 17.75 -7.51 5.30
C LYS A 79 16.59 -8.35 4.78
N LYS A 80 15.83 -8.94 5.68
CA LYS A 80 14.61 -9.67 5.31
C LYS A 80 13.56 -8.67 4.87
N PHE A 81 12.79 -9.03 3.85
CA PHE A 81 11.75 -8.16 3.30
C PHE A 81 10.71 -7.70 4.34
N LYS A 82 10.30 -8.60 5.24
CA LYS A 82 9.38 -8.25 6.35
C LYS A 82 9.96 -7.14 7.24
N ASP A 83 11.23 -7.27 7.62
CA ASP A 83 11.90 -6.27 8.47
C ASP A 83 12.01 -4.93 7.75
N ILE A 84 12.26 -4.94 6.44
CA ILE A 84 12.33 -3.71 5.62
C ILE A 84 10.99 -2.97 5.61
N LEU A 85 9.88 -3.70 5.46
CA LEU A 85 8.55 -3.07 5.43
C LEU A 85 8.22 -2.42 6.77
N GLU A 86 8.71 -2.95 7.89
CA GLU A 86 8.48 -2.39 9.22
C GLU A 86 9.37 -1.20 9.57
N MET A 87 10.35 -0.84 8.73
CA MET A 87 11.24 0.29 8.99
C MET A 87 10.52 1.64 9.01
N ASP A 88 10.84 2.45 10.02
CA ASP A 88 10.43 3.84 10.10
C ASP A 88 11.46 4.82 9.49
N SER A 89 11.22 6.12 9.63
CA SER A 89 12.16 7.12 9.09
C SER A 89 13.50 7.15 9.83
N GLN A 90 13.57 6.78 11.10
CA GLN A 90 14.84 6.74 11.84
C GLN A 90 15.63 5.49 11.46
N ASP A 91 14.98 4.34 11.34
CA ASP A 91 15.60 3.10 10.86
C ASP A 91 16.25 3.30 9.48
N LEU A 92 15.54 3.93 8.55
CA LEU A 92 16.07 4.24 7.22
C LEU A 92 17.23 5.24 7.27
N LYS A 93 17.21 6.19 8.21
CA LYS A 93 18.32 7.13 8.41
C LYS A 93 19.56 6.39 8.95
N HIS A 94 19.40 5.56 9.97
CA HIS A 94 20.50 4.73 10.51
C HIS A 94 21.06 3.75 9.48
N LEU A 95 20.23 3.35 8.51
CA LEU A 95 20.63 2.51 7.39
C LEU A 95 21.43 3.25 6.30
N GLY A 96 21.54 4.58 6.37
CA GLY A 96 22.27 5.42 5.41
C GLY A 96 21.40 6.05 4.32
N VAL A 97 20.07 6.06 4.47
CA VAL A 97 19.19 6.84 3.59
C VAL A 97 19.13 8.28 4.10
N GLU A 98 20.13 9.08 3.73
CA GLU A 98 20.35 10.44 4.26
C GLU A 98 19.25 11.46 3.90
N LEU A 99 18.73 11.38 2.68
CA LEU A 99 17.77 12.36 2.19
C LEU A 99 16.36 12.07 2.73
N ALA A 100 15.78 13.05 3.44
CA ALA A 100 14.42 12.94 3.99
C ALA A 100 13.37 12.62 2.91
N ARG A 101 13.51 13.20 1.70
CA ARG A 101 12.63 12.91 0.55
C ARG A 101 12.67 11.44 0.12
N ASP A 102 13.84 10.80 0.19
CA ASP A 102 14.01 9.41 -0.21
C ASP A 102 13.41 8.48 0.86
N ARG A 103 13.59 8.81 2.15
CA ARG A 103 12.94 8.08 3.25
C ARG A 103 11.41 8.14 3.17
N LEU A 104 10.85 9.33 2.97
CA LEU A 104 9.40 9.50 2.80
C LEU A 104 8.87 8.72 1.59
N LYS A 105 9.61 8.73 0.48
CA LYS A 105 9.26 7.95 -0.72
C LYS A 105 9.29 6.44 -0.45
N LEU A 106 10.27 5.93 0.29
CA LEU A 106 10.33 4.52 0.69
C LEU A 106 9.16 4.15 1.60
N ILE A 107 8.94 4.90 2.68
CA ILE A 107 7.85 4.64 3.63
C ILE A 107 6.50 4.61 2.92
N LYS A 108 6.23 5.57 2.03
CA LYS A 108 4.99 5.60 1.23
C LYS A 108 4.83 4.33 0.38
N ASN A 109 5.92 3.81 -0.18
CA ASN A 109 5.91 2.57 -0.94
C ASN A 109 5.77 1.34 -0.04
N PHE A 110 6.37 1.31 1.15
CA PHE A 110 6.19 0.23 2.13
C PHE A 110 4.72 0.12 2.53
N TRP A 111 4.05 1.25 2.81
CA TRP A 111 2.61 1.25 3.10
C TRP A 111 1.77 0.71 1.94
N ARG A 112 2.12 1.06 0.68
CA ARG A 112 1.44 0.49 -0.50
C ARG A 112 1.57 -1.03 -0.56
N ILE A 113 2.78 -1.55 -0.30
CA ILE A 113 3.04 -2.99 -0.25
C ILE A 113 2.28 -3.64 0.90
N LYS A 114 2.36 -3.11 2.12
CA LYS A 114 1.66 -3.66 3.30
C LYS A 114 0.17 -3.78 3.07
N ARG A 115 -0.46 -2.73 2.54
CA ARG A 115 -1.88 -2.76 2.18
C ARG A 115 -2.17 -3.87 1.19
N ARG A 116 -1.33 -4.02 0.17
CA ARG A 116 -1.51 -5.08 -0.83
C ARG A 116 -1.45 -6.47 -0.21
N ILE A 117 -0.42 -6.77 0.58
CA ILE A 117 -0.28 -8.06 1.27
C ILE A 117 -1.53 -8.32 2.14
N PHE A 118 -1.95 -7.31 2.90
CA PHE A 118 -3.15 -7.38 3.74
C PHE A 118 -4.40 -7.71 2.93
N PHE A 119 -4.61 -7.05 1.78
CA PHE A 119 -5.75 -7.34 0.92
C PHE A 119 -5.67 -8.75 0.32
N GLU A 120 -4.51 -9.17 -0.21
CA GLU A 120 -4.33 -10.52 -0.76
C GLU A 120 -4.66 -11.60 0.28
N ASP A 121 -4.28 -11.39 1.54
CA ASP A 121 -4.62 -12.31 2.64
C ASP A 121 -6.13 -12.30 2.97
N ILE A 122 -6.80 -11.15 2.92
CA ILE A 122 -8.26 -11.07 3.07
C ILE A 122 -8.98 -11.80 1.95
N PHE A 123 -8.60 -11.57 0.69
CA PHE A 123 -9.26 -12.20 -0.46
C PHE A 123 -9.15 -13.72 -0.40
N LYS A 124 -7.97 -14.26 -0.08
CA LYS A 124 -7.79 -15.71 0.10
C LYS A 124 -8.70 -16.29 1.19
N ARG A 125 -8.89 -15.56 2.30
CA ARG A 125 -9.79 -16.00 3.39
C ARG A 125 -11.25 -16.04 2.94
N ILE A 126 -11.70 -15.04 2.16
CA ILE A 126 -13.07 -15.00 1.63
C ILE A 126 -13.31 -16.15 0.66
N GLU A 127 -12.40 -16.35 -0.32
CA GLU A 127 -12.51 -17.45 -1.31
C GLU A 127 -12.55 -18.83 -0.63
N SER A 128 -11.79 -19.00 0.45
CA SER A 128 -11.78 -20.24 1.25
C SER A 128 -13.08 -20.49 2.00
N GLN A 129 -13.79 -19.43 2.42
CA GLN A 129 -15.07 -19.55 3.11
C GLN A 129 -16.23 -19.87 2.16
N ASP A 130 -16.22 -19.32 0.95
CA ASP A 130 -17.27 -19.56 -0.06
C ASP A 130 -17.18 -20.99 -0.64
N SER A 131 -15.96 -21.52 -0.76
CA SER A 131 -15.72 -22.91 -1.19
C SER A 131 -16.27 -23.95 -0.20
N ASN A 132 -16.29 -23.62 1.11
CA ASN A 132 -16.80 -24.52 2.16
C ASN A 132 -18.33 -24.51 2.32
N LYS A 133 -19.04 -23.54 1.73
CA LYS A 133 -20.52 -23.45 1.79
C LYS A 133 -21.22 -24.16 0.63
N SER A 134 -20.46 -24.64 -0.35
CA SER A 134 -20.98 -25.29 -1.57
C SER A 134 -20.87 -26.83 -1.51
N ASN A 135 -20.44 -27.39 -0.37
CA ASN A 135 -20.43 -28.81 -0.04
C ASN A 135 -21.37 -29.07 1.14
#